data_AF-B1KRP4-F1
#
_entry.id   AF-B1KRP4-F1
#
_cell.length_a   1.000
_cell.length_b   1.000
_cell.length_c   1.000
_cell.angle_alpha   90.00
_cell.angle_beta   90.00
_cell.angle_gamma   90.00
#
_symmetry.space_group_name_H-M   'P 1'
#
loop_
_entity.id
_entity.type
_entity.pdbx_description
1 polymer ?
#
loop_
_entity_poly.entity_id
_entity_poly.type
_entity_poly.pdbx_seq_one_letter_code
_entity_poly.pdbx_strand_id
1 'polypeptide(L)'
;MFFLKGLKKSHRISRFIQITIALTLAVGLIQLWETSLLQGQQLLKSQTEKMARLMVQQTAYGAAPALQLENDEQLQWLATALVLDPKVMSASIFSEDGQRLSFAQSVSTEELEPESEELQALLAPYPPYVEAVSQDGNNLGFIEVRLEPRLFFNEIKEAHQINMKQQQMMLIIAGLIGMLLSRALSFKRADFDRRKTRFKFRKKPSKLKKETLPEEVASSE
;
A
#
# COMPACT_ATOMS: atom_id res chain seq x y z
N MET A 1 43.98 -14.79 -32.06
CA MET A 1 43.24 -14.58 -33.33
C MET A 1 41.90 -15.31 -33.24
N PHE A 2 40.87 -14.71 -32.63
CA PHE A 2 39.51 -15.27 -32.60
C PHE A 2 38.54 -14.27 -33.20
N PHE A 3 38.12 -14.58 -34.43
CA PHE A 3 37.18 -13.82 -35.23
C PHE A 3 35.77 -13.97 -34.66
N LEU A 4 35.24 -12.94 -33.99
CA LEU A 4 33.81 -12.79 -33.74
C LEU A 4 33.10 -12.39 -35.05
N LYS A 5 32.93 -13.39 -35.91
CA LYS A 5 32.24 -13.29 -37.20
C LYS A 5 30.75 -13.53 -36.97
N GLY A 6 29.93 -12.50 -37.17
CA GLY A 6 28.49 -12.67 -37.48
C GLY A 6 27.46 -12.33 -36.40
N LEU A 7 27.50 -11.13 -35.80
CA LEU A 7 26.43 -10.63 -34.92
C LEU A 7 25.24 -10.03 -35.70
N LYS A 8 24.67 -10.74 -36.69
CA LYS A 8 23.31 -10.44 -37.21
C LYS A 8 22.20 -11.03 -36.32
N LYS A 9 22.53 -11.94 -35.39
CA LYS A 9 21.64 -12.48 -34.33
C LYS A 9 21.63 -11.65 -33.03
N SER A 10 22.50 -10.64 -32.91
CA SER A 10 22.69 -9.83 -31.69
C SER A 10 21.45 -9.05 -31.27
N HIS A 11 20.74 -8.47 -32.25
CA HIS A 11 19.58 -7.64 -31.95
C HIS A 11 18.38 -8.42 -31.41
N ARG A 12 18.18 -9.68 -31.82
CA ARG A 12 17.07 -10.49 -31.30
C ARG A 12 17.33 -10.94 -29.87
N ILE A 13 18.57 -11.33 -29.56
CA ILE A 13 18.99 -11.75 -28.22
C ILE A 13 18.98 -10.57 -27.24
N SER A 14 19.48 -9.40 -27.67
CA SER A 14 19.42 -8.18 -26.86
C SER A 14 17.98 -7.74 -26.57
N ARG A 15 17.05 -7.89 -27.52
CA ARG A 15 15.62 -7.61 -27.30
C ARG A 15 14.96 -8.62 -26.36
N PHE A 16 15.30 -9.90 -26.50
CA PHE A 16 14.80 -10.95 -25.58
C PHE A 16 15.24 -10.67 -24.14
N ILE A 17 16.53 -10.34 -23.92
CA ILE A 17 17.05 -9.99 -22.60
C ILE A 17 16.33 -8.77 -22.01
N GLN A 18 16.08 -7.72 -22.82
CA GLN A 18 15.31 -6.55 -22.39
C GLN A 18 13.88 -6.91 -21.97
N ILE A 19 13.21 -7.78 -22.73
CA ILE A 19 11.85 -8.25 -22.41
C ILE A 19 11.87 -9.07 -21.12
N THR A 20 12.85 -9.97 -20.94
CA THR A 20 12.97 -10.80 -19.73
C THR A 20 13.24 -9.93 -18.49
N ILE A 21 14.09 -8.91 -18.59
CA ILE A 21 14.35 -7.96 -17.50
C ILE A 21 13.09 -7.16 -17.17
N ALA A 22 12.38 -6.65 -18.19
CA ALA A 22 11.14 -5.91 -17.99
C ALA A 22 10.05 -6.78 -17.34
N LEU A 23 9.93 -8.06 -17.74
CA LEU A 23 8.99 -9.00 -17.16
C LEU A 23 9.33 -9.30 -15.70
N THR A 24 10.62 -9.50 -15.39
CA THR A 24 11.09 -9.75 -14.01
C THR A 24 10.81 -8.55 -13.11
N LEU A 25 11.06 -7.33 -13.60
CA LEU A 25 10.73 -6.09 -12.89
C LEU A 25 9.22 -5.95 -12.69
N ALA A 26 8.40 -6.25 -13.70
CA ALA A 26 6.94 -6.20 -13.58
C ALA A 26 6.41 -7.17 -12.52
N VAL A 27 6.91 -8.41 -12.49
CA VAL A 27 6.54 -9.40 -11.47
C VAL A 27 6.95 -8.93 -10.08
N GLY A 28 8.17 -8.40 -9.92
CA GLY A 28 8.64 -7.85 -8.64
C GLY A 28 7.78 -6.69 -8.14
N LEU A 29 7.29 -5.83 -9.04
CA LEU A 29 6.38 -4.73 -8.68
C LEU A 29 5.00 -5.24 -8.25
N ILE A 30 4.46 -6.24 -8.94
CA ILE A 30 3.17 -6.85 -8.57
C ILE A 30 3.27 -7.49 -7.18
N GLN A 31 4.37 -8.21 -6.91
CA GLN A 31 4.60 -8.84 -5.61
C GLN A 31 4.76 -7.79 -4.50
N LEU A 32 5.51 -6.71 -4.74
CA LEU A 32 5.66 -5.62 -3.78
C LEU A 32 4.32 -4.93 -3.50
N TRP A 33 3.48 -4.76 -4.52
CA TRP A 33 2.15 -4.19 -4.36
C TRP A 33 1.21 -5.08 -3.54
N GLU A 34 1.18 -6.39 -3.80
CA GLU A 34 0.37 -7.34 -3.04
C GLU A 34 0.78 -7.38 -1.56
N THR A 35 2.09 -7.40 -1.28
CA THR A 35 2.59 -7.34 0.10
C THR A 35 2.25 -6.02 0.79
N SER A 36 2.32 -4.90 0.07
CA SER A 36 1.93 -3.59 0.61
C SER A 36 0.44 -3.52 0.93
N LEU A 37 -0.42 -4.16 0.14
CA LEU A 37 -1.86 -4.26 0.41
C LEU A 37 -2.13 -4.99 1.73
N LEU A 38 -1.52 -6.17 1.91
CA LEU A 38 -1.69 -6.98 3.10
C LEU A 38 -1.16 -6.27 4.35
N GLN A 39 0.04 -5.67 4.26
CA GLN A 39 0.63 -4.91 5.36
C GLN A 39 -0.20 -3.68 5.72
N GLY A 40 -0.76 -2.98 4.72
CA GLY A 40 -1.64 -1.83 4.95
C GLY A 40 -2.90 -2.20 5.73
N GLN A 41 -3.53 -3.33 5.42
CA GLN A 41 -4.70 -3.82 6.17
C GLN A 41 -4.35 -4.20 7.61
N GLN A 42 -3.22 -4.87 7.82
CA GLN A 42 -2.77 -5.27 9.15
C GLN A 42 -2.39 -4.07 10.02
N LEU A 43 -1.61 -3.13 9.46
CA LEU A 43 -1.26 -1.89 10.13
C LEU A 43 -2.52 -1.12 10.51
N LEU A 44 -3.45 -1.02 9.57
CA LEU A 44 -4.71 -0.33 9.81
C LEU A 44 -5.50 -0.95 10.96
N LYS A 45 -5.68 -2.28 10.96
CA LYS A 45 -6.33 -2.99 12.06
C LYS A 45 -5.68 -2.69 13.41
N SER A 46 -4.34 -2.72 13.47
CA SER A 46 -3.60 -2.43 14.70
C SER A 46 -3.72 -0.97 15.17
N GLN A 47 -3.80 -0.01 14.24
CA GLN A 47 -3.99 1.41 14.57
C GLN A 47 -5.41 1.68 15.07
N THR A 48 -6.40 1.05 14.45
CA THR A 48 -7.79 1.07 14.90
C THR A 48 -7.93 0.54 16.34
N GLU A 49 -7.29 -0.59 16.65
CA GLU A 49 -7.32 -1.18 17.99
C GLU A 49 -6.70 -0.26 19.05
N LYS A 50 -5.59 0.42 18.72
CA LYS A 50 -4.98 1.41 19.61
C LYS A 50 -5.90 2.61 19.85
N MET A 51 -6.56 3.10 18.79
CA MET A 51 -7.50 4.22 18.90
C MET A 51 -8.69 3.86 19.79
N ALA A 52 -9.25 2.66 19.61
CA ALA A 52 -10.29 2.11 20.47
C ALA A 52 -9.84 2.09 21.95
N ARG A 53 -8.64 1.56 22.23
CA ARG A 53 -8.08 1.56 23.59
C ARG A 53 -7.89 2.95 24.17
N LEU A 54 -7.35 3.90 23.39
CA LEU A 54 -7.17 5.28 23.83
C LEU A 54 -8.50 5.97 24.14
N MET A 55 -9.56 5.68 23.38
CA MET A 55 -10.89 6.20 23.65
C MET A 55 -11.40 5.71 25.02
N VAL A 56 -11.30 4.40 25.29
CA VAL A 56 -11.68 3.84 26.60
C VAL A 56 -10.83 4.41 27.73
N GLN A 57 -9.53 4.62 27.49
CA GLN A 57 -8.65 5.26 28.47
C GLN A 57 -9.07 6.70 28.78
N GLN A 58 -9.42 7.49 27.77
CA GLN A 58 -9.95 8.84 27.97
C GLN A 58 -11.28 8.83 28.72
N THR A 59 -12.16 7.88 28.42
CA THR A 59 -13.41 7.66 29.16
C THR A 59 -13.15 7.30 30.63
N ALA A 60 -12.18 6.42 30.90
CA ALA A 60 -11.77 6.07 32.26
C ALA A 60 -11.34 7.30 33.06
N TYR A 61 -10.51 8.18 32.47
CA TYR A 61 -10.16 9.46 33.09
C TYR A 61 -11.37 10.36 33.34
N GLY A 62 -12.34 10.38 32.41
CA GLY A 62 -13.58 11.15 32.57
C GLY A 62 -14.51 10.63 33.66
N ALA A 63 -14.45 9.32 33.97
CA ALA A 63 -15.26 8.70 35.01
C ALA A 63 -14.68 8.85 36.42
N ALA A 64 -13.38 9.11 36.55
CA ALA A 64 -12.69 9.18 37.85
C ALA A 64 -13.40 10.10 38.86
N PRO A 65 -13.83 11.33 38.51
CA PRO A 65 -14.53 12.20 39.46
C PRO A 65 -15.88 11.63 39.92
N ALA A 66 -16.61 10.96 39.04
CA ALA A 66 -17.92 10.39 39.36
C ALA A 66 -17.79 9.13 40.24
N LEU A 67 -16.77 8.30 40.01
CA LEU A 67 -16.44 7.16 40.88
C LEU A 67 -15.96 7.65 42.26
N GLN A 68 -15.12 8.68 42.30
CA GLN A 68 -14.60 9.25 43.54
C GLN A 68 -15.70 9.84 44.44
N LEU A 69 -16.77 10.34 43.82
CA LEU A 69 -17.94 10.92 44.50
C LEU A 69 -19.08 9.91 44.71
N GLU A 70 -18.89 8.64 44.33
CA GLU A 70 -19.92 7.59 44.38
C GLU A 70 -21.25 8.04 43.76
N ASN A 71 -21.17 8.76 42.63
CA ASN A 71 -22.33 9.36 41.99
C ASN A 71 -22.86 8.47 40.85
N ASP A 72 -23.71 7.52 41.21
CA ASP A 72 -24.31 6.55 40.28
C ASP A 72 -25.07 7.23 39.13
N GLU A 73 -25.72 8.37 39.37
CA GLU A 73 -26.43 9.12 38.31
C GLU A 73 -25.45 9.66 37.26
N GLN A 74 -24.30 10.20 37.68
CA GLN A 74 -23.26 10.67 36.74
C GLN A 74 -22.62 9.50 36.00
N LEU A 75 -22.42 8.36 36.66
CA LEU A 75 -21.91 7.15 36.03
C LEU A 75 -22.89 6.58 35.00
N GLN A 76 -24.19 6.61 35.28
CA GLN A 76 -25.24 6.20 34.35
C GLN A 76 -25.37 7.17 33.18
N TRP A 77 -25.29 8.47 33.43
CA TRP A 77 -25.24 9.47 32.38
C TRP A 77 -24.03 9.28 31.47
N LEU A 78 -22.86 9.01 32.04
CA LEU A 78 -21.64 8.74 31.28
C LEU A 78 -21.79 7.49 30.41
N ALA A 79 -22.27 6.37 30.98
CA ALA A 79 -22.51 5.14 30.22
C ALA A 79 -23.48 5.39 29.05
N THR A 80 -24.58 6.12 29.31
CA THR A 80 -25.57 6.48 28.29
C THR A 80 -24.97 7.39 27.21
N ALA A 81 -24.16 8.36 27.59
CA ALA A 81 -23.50 9.27 26.66
C ALA A 81 -22.50 8.55 25.74
N LEU A 82 -21.82 7.50 26.24
CA LEU A 82 -20.87 6.73 25.45
C LEU A 82 -21.57 5.95 24.33
N VAL A 83 -22.72 5.33 24.62
CA VAL A 83 -23.47 4.55 23.63
C VAL A 83 -24.18 5.42 22.57
N LEU A 84 -24.18 6.74 22.73
CA LEU A 84 -24.59 7.66 21.66
C LEU A 84 -23.59 7.70 20.50
N ASP A 85 -22.31 7.39 20.74
CA ASP A 85 -21.37 7.19 19.66
C ASP A 85 -21.68 5.85 18.96
N PRO A 86 -21.95 5.84 17.65
CA PRO A 86 -22.26 4.60 16.92
C PRO A 86 -21.14 3.55 16.98
N LYS A 87 -19.92 3.94 17.37
CA LYS A 87 -18.79 3.04 17.57
C LYS A 87 -18.88 2.22 18.87
N VAL A 88 -19.75 2.59 19.80
CA VAL A 88 -19.91 1.98 21.12
C VAL A 88 -21.19 1.17 21.19
N MET A 89 -21.07 -0.13 21.45
CA MET A 89 -22.19 -1.08 21.51
C MET A 89 -22.73 -1.24 22.94
N SER A 90 -21.85 -1.19 23.92
CA SER A 90 -22.22 -1.13 25.33
C SER A 90 -21.12 -0.49 26.16
N ALA A 91 -21.52 0.11 27.28
CA ALA A 91 -20.62 0.65 28.29
C ALA A 91 -21.08 0.18 29.67
N SER A 92 -20.17 -0.39 30.44
CA SER A 92 -20.39 -0.81 31.83
C SER A 92 -19.33 -0.19 32.71
N ILE A 93 -19.73 0.37 33.84
CA ILE A 93 -18.80 0.90 34.85
C ILE A 93 -18.95 0.06 36.11
N PHE A 94 -17.83 -0.33 36.68
CA PHE A 94 -17.75 -1.18 37.85
C PHE A 94 -16.95 -0.48 38.96
N SER A 95 -17.33 -0.76 40.21
CA SER A 95 -16.56 -0.37 41.40
C SER A 95 -15.25 -1.15 41.49
N GLU A 96 -14.39 -0.76 42.44
CA GLU A 96 -13.18 -1.52 42.78
C GLU A 96 -13.48 -2.98 43.15
N ASP A 97 -14.62 -3.23 43.80
CA ASP A 97 -15.08 -4.57 44.21
C ASP A 97 -15.69 -5.39 43.05
N GLY A 98 -15.81 -4.81 41.85
CA GLY A 98 -16.41 -5.46 40.68
C GLY A 98 -17.93 -5.41 40.64
N GLN A 99 -18.58 -4.60 41.49
CA GLN A 99 -20.02 -4.34 41.39
C GLN A 99 -20.30 -3.42 40.21
N ARG A 100 -21.23 -3.79 39.33
CA ARG A 100 -21.66 -2.94 38.23
C ARG A 100 -22.47 -1.75 38.78
N LEU A 101 -21.94 -0.55 38.60
CA LEU A 101 -22.55 0.70 39.04
C LEU A 101 -23.42 1.32 37.95
N SER A 102 -23.01 1.19 36.69
CA SER A 102 -23.80 1.69 35.56
C SER A 102 -23.70 0.82 34.32
N PHE A 103 -24.72 0.91 33.47
CA PHE A 103 -24.81 0.13 32.24
C PHE A 103 -25.62 0.87 31.17
N ALA A 104 -25.13 0.84 29.94
CA ALA A 104 -25.89 1.26 28.77
C ALA A 104 -25.53 0.40 27.56
N GLN A 105 -26.46 0.29 26.60
CA GLN A 105 -26.30 -0.45 25.36
C GLN A 105 -26.96 0.27 24.18
N SER A 106 -26.48 0.03 22.96
CA SER A 106 -27.04 0.58 21.71
C SER A 106 -27.44 -0.51 20.69
N VAL A 107 -27.29 -1.79 21.03
CA VAL A 107 -27.56 -2.93 20.14
C VAL A 107 -29.05 -3.23 19.97
N SER A 108 -29.88 -2.81 20.93
CA SER A 108 -31.34 -2.91 20.89
C SER A 108 -31.99 -1.57 21.27
N THR A 109 -33.20 -1.33 20.75
CA THR A 109 -34.03 -0.18 21.17
C THR A 109 -34.71 -0.43 22.52
N GLU A 110 -34.82 -1.70 22.91
CA GLU A 110 -35.38 -2.10 24.20
C GLU A 110 -34.30 -2.09 25.28
N GLU A 111 -34.67 -1.69 26.50
CA GLU A 111 -33.79 -1.83 27.66
C GLU A 111 -33.71 -3.31 28.06
N LEU A 112 -32.68 -3.98 27.55
CA LEU A 112 -32.36 -5.35 27.91
C LEU A 112 -31.58 -5.39 29.23
N GLU A 113 -31.89 -6.37 30.07
CA GLU A 113 -31.12 -6.58 31.29
C GLU A 113 -29.66 -6.92 30.96
N PRO A 114 -28.68 -6.36 31.70
CA PRO A 114 -27.25 -6.54 31.41
C PRO A 114 -26.81 -8.01 31.33
N GLU A 115 -27.48 -8.90 32.08
CA GLU A 115 -27.15 -10.33 32.20
C GLU A 115 -28.05 -11.23 31.35
N SER A 116 -28.99 -10.67 30.60
CA SER A 116 -29.88 -11.45 29.73
C SER A 116 -29.11 -12.21 28.65
N GLU A 117 -29.52 -13.44 28.35
CA GLU A 117 -28.93 -14.25 27.28
C GLU A 117 -29.05 -13.56 25.92
N GLU A 118 -30.15 -12.84 25.69
CA GLU A 118 -30.40 -12.08 24.46
C GLU A 118 -29.34 -10.99 24.26
N LEU A 119 -29.08 -10.17 25.29
CA LEU A 119 -28.09 -9.12 25.20
C LEU A 119 -26.68 -9.67 25.04
N GLN A 120 -26.35 -10.77 25.72
CA GLN A 120 -25.06 -11.44 25.55
C GLN A 120 -24.87 -11.94 24.11
N ALA A 121 -25.92 -12.50 23.50
CA ALA A 121 -25.88 -12.94 22.10
C ALA A 121 -25.67 -11.77 21.14
N LEU A 122 -26.33 -10.63 21.38
CA LEU A 122 -26.15 -9.41 20.59
C LEU A 122 -24.75 -8.81 20.77
N LEU A 123 -24.17 -8.88 21.97
CA LEU A 123 -22.86 -8.31 22.29
C LEU A 123 -21.67 -9.23 21.94
N ALA A 124 -21.90 -10.52 21.70
CA ALA A 124 -20.86 -11.51 21.42
C ALA A 124 -19.89 -11.15 20.26
N PRO A 125 -20.33 -10.51 19.16
CA PRO A 125 -19.43 -10.12 18.08
C PRO A 125 -18.46 -8.98 18.44
N TYR A 126 -18.77 -8.21 19.49
CA TYR A 126 -18.07 -6.97 19.83
C TYR A 126 -17.07 -7.21 20.97
N PRO A 127 -15.76 -7.01 20.72
CA PRO A 127 -14.75 -7.24 21.74
C PRO A 127 -14.85 -6.24 22.89
N PRO A 128 -14.73 -6.70 24.15
CA PRO A 128 -14.66 -5.81 25.30
C PRO A 128 -13.27 -5.20 25.45
N TYR A 129 -13.24 -3.91 25.76
CA TYR A 129 -12.05 -3.17 26.13
C TYR A 129 -12.23 -2.71 27.57
N VAL A 130 -11.34 -3.16 28.45
CA VAL A 130 -11.39 -2.86 29.88
C VAL A 130 -10.23 -1.95 30.24
N GLU A 131 -10.52 -0.85 30.94
CA GLU A 131 -9.50 0.04 31.49
C GLU A 131 -9.80 0.32 32.97
N ALA A 132 -8.74 0.28 33.78
CA ALA A 132 -8.83 0.66 35.19
C ALA A 132 -9.00 2.18 35.33
N VAL A 133 -9.84 2.60 36.26
CA VAL A 133 -10.00 4.00 36.62
C VAL A 133 -9.21 4.24 37.90
N SER A 134 -8.14 5.01 37.81
CA SER A 134 -7.31 5.34 38.97
C SER A 134 -7.12 6.84 39.10
N GLN A 135 -7.17 7.34 40.33
CA GLN A 135 -6.87 8.73 40.67
C GLN A 135 -5.89 8.77 41.85
N ASP A 136 -4.85 9.59 41.74
CA ASP A 136 -3.82 9.79 42.78
C ASP A 136 -3.18 8.48 43.31
N GLY A 137 -3.12 7.44 42.48
CA GLY A 137 -2.55 6.13 42.82
C GLY A 137 -3.53 5.15 43.46
N ASN A 138 -4.79 5.55 43.70
CA ASN A 138 -5.86 4.67 44.16
C ASN A 138 -6.68 4.17 42.97
N ASN A 139 -7.00 2.88 42.96
CA ASN A 139 -7.92 2.29 42.00
C ASN A 139 -9.35 2.56 42.47
N LEU A 140 -10.16 3.19 41.61
CA LEU A 140 -11.56 3.52 41.92
C LEU A 140 -12.54 2.51 41.31
N GLY A 141 -12.07 1.72 40.33
CA GLY A 141 -12.90 0.77 39.60
C GLY A 141 -12.39 0.53 38.19
N PHE A 142 -13.27 0.05 37.31
CA PHE A 142 -12.93 -0.19 35.92
C PHE A 142 -14.12 0.05 35.01
N ILE A 143 -13.84 0.37 33.75
CA ILE A 143 -14.83 0.53 32.71
C ILE A 143 -14.62 -0.56 31.68
N GLU A 144 -15.70 -1.22 31.30
CA GLU A 144 -15.77 -2.07 30.13
C GLU A 144 -16.57 -1.38 29.03
N VAL A 145 -15.95 -1.21 27.87
CA VAL A 145 -16.63 -0.70 26.67
C VAL A 145 -16.52 -1.73 25.56
N ARG A 146 -17.65 -2.10 24.97
CA ARG A 146 -17.69 -2.97 23.79
C ARG A 146 -17.85 -2.09 22.56
N LEU A 147 -16.97 -2.29 21.59
CA LEU A 147 -16.84 -1.39 20.44
C LEU A 147 -17.09 -2.14 19.13
N GLU A 148 -17.56 -1.43 18.10
CA GLU A 148 -17.61 -1.93 16.73
C GLU A 148 -16.35 -1.49 15.95
N PRO A 149 -15.32 -2.36 15.82
CA PRO A 149 -14.03 -1.95 15.25
C PRO A 149 -14.12 -1.58 13.77
N ARG A 150 -15.16 -2.06 13.07
CA ARG A 150 -15.35 -1.79 11.64
C ARG A 150 -15.68 -0.33 11.37
N LEU A 151 -16.33 0.36 12.30
CA LEU A 151 -16.64 1.77 12.14
C LEU A 151 -15.39 2.65 12.25
N PHE A 152 -14.47 2.32 13.15
CA PHE A 152 -13.12 2.91 13.17
C PHE A 152 -12.31 2.56 11.92
N PHE A 153 -12.52 1.37 11.34
CA PHE A 153 -11.83 0.92 10.14
C PHE A 153 -12.28 1.71 8.90
N ASN A 154 -13.57 2.01 8.76
CA ASN A 154 -14.11 2.69 7.56
C ASN A 154 -13.50 4.09 7.37
N GLU A 155 -13.42 4.89 8.43
CA GLU A 155 -12.86 6.25 8.37
C GLU A 155 -11.41 6.25 7.85
N ILE A 156 -10.60 5.31 8.31
CA ILE A 156 -9.19 5.25 7.91
C ILE A 156 -9.02 4.49 6.58
N LYS A 157 -9.89 3.52 6.28
CA LYS A 157 -9.88 2.77 5.01
C LYS A 157 -10.09 3.72 3.84
N GLU A 158 -10.97 4.71 3.94
CA GLU A 158 -11.19 5.68 2.87
C GLU A 158 -9.91 6.47 2.56
N ALA A 159 -9.25 7.02 3.57
CA ALA A 159 -7.98 7.74 3.41
C ALA A 159 -6.85 6.83 2.88
N HIS A 160 -6.81 5.57 3.33
CA HIS A 160 -5.77 4.64 2.93
C HIS A 160 -6.01 4.05 1.53
N GLN A 161 -7.26 3.81 1.13
CA GLN A 161 -7.63 3.33 -0.20
C GLN A 161 -7.30 4.36 -1.29
N ILE A 162 -7.43 5.66 -1.01
CA ILE A 162 -7.05 6.72 -1.96
C ILE A 162 -5.54 6.66 -2.24
N ASN A 163 -4.72 6.57 -1.19
CA ASN A 163 -3.27 6.42 -1.31
C ASN A 163 -2.89 5.14 -2.07
N MET A 164 -3.61 4.04 -1.80
CA MET A 164 -3.37 2.74 -2.45
C MET A 164 -3.67 2.77 -3.96
N LYS A 165 -4.80 3.38 -4.37
CA LYS A 165 -5.15 3.58 -5.79
C LYS A 165 -4.11 4.44 -6.49
N GLN A 166 -3.60 5.46 -5.81
CA GLN A 166 -2.57 6.34 -6.34
C GLN A 166 -1.25 5.59 -6.59
N GLN A 167 -0.81 4.72 -5.66
CA GLN A 167 0.38 3.88 -5.86
C GLN A 167 0.22 2.91 -7.04
N GLN A 168 -0.94 2.29 -7.18
CA GLN A 168 -1.23 1.41 -8.31
C GLN A 168 -1.19 2.18 -9.64
N MET A 169 -1.78 3.39 -9.69
CA MET A 169 -1.69 4.24 -10.88
C MET A 169 -0.24 4.64 -11.18
N MET A 170 0.57 4.96 -10.17
CA MET A 170 1.99 5.26 -10.35
C MET A 170 2.76 4.10 -10.97
N LEU A 171 2.47 2.84 -10.60
CA LEU A 171 3.09 1.67 -11.20
C LEU A 171 2.69 1.48 -12.67
N ILE A 172 1.41 1.67 -13.00
CA ILE A 172 0.92 1.61 -14.39
C ILE A 172 1.62 2.70 -15.22
N ILE A 173 1.69 3.92 -14.70
CA ILE A 173 2.35 5.05 -15.35
C ILE A 173 3.86 4.78 -15.51
N ALA A 174 4.53 4.27 -14.48
CA ALA A 174 5.94 3.90 -14.55
C ALA A 174 6.21 2.80 -15.60
N GLY A 175 5.30 1.82 -15.70
CA GLY A 175 5.33 0.80 -16.75
C GLY A 175 5.19 1.38 -18.16
N LEU A 176 4.24 2.30 -18.36
CA LEU A 176 4.03 3.00 -19.63
C LEU A 176 5.24 3.88 -20.00
N ILE A 177 5.81 4.61 -19.04
CA ILE A 177 7.03 5.42 -19.23
C ILE A 177 8.20 4.51 -19.59
N GLY A 178 8.39 3.39 -18.88
CA GLY A 178 9.42 2.39 -19.20
C GLY A 178 9.29 1.81 -20.60
N MET A 179 8.06 1.54 -21.04
CA MET A 179 7.75 1.08 -22.40
C MET A 179 8.07 2.15 -23.46
N LEU A 180 7.67 3.40 -23.23
CA LEU A 180 7.92 4.52 -24.15
C LEU A 180 9.42 4.85 -24.27
N LEU A 181 10.14 4.89 -23.14
CA LEU A 181 11.59 5.10 -23.11
C LEU A 181 12.35 3.98 -23.79
N SER A 182 11.96 2.72 -23.56
CA SER A 182 12.56 1.57 -24.25
C SER A 182 12.42 1.70 -25.77
N ARG A 183 11.29 2.21 -26.26
CA ARG A 183 11.06 2.44 -27.69
C ARG A 183 11.84 3.65 -28.22
N ALA A 184 11.88 4.76 -27.48
CA ALA A 184 12.58 5.99 -27.87
C ALA A 184 14.11 5.84 -27.87
N LEU A 185 14.68 5.18 -26.86
CA LEU A 185 16.12 4.91 -26.77
C LEU A 185 16.57 3.84 -27.78
N SER A 186 15.65 3.01 -28.28
CA SER A 186 15.95 2.00 -29.31
C SER A 186 16.32 2.61 -30.68
N PHE A 187 16.13 3.91 -30.93
CA PHE A 187 16.34 4.49 -32.26
C PHE A 187 17.70 5.17 -32.50
N LYS A 188 18.61 5.27 -31.52
CA LYS A 188 19.86 6.05 -31.70
C LYS A 188 21.12 5.29 -32.14
N ARG A 189 21.08 3.97 -32.36
CA ARG A 189 22.23 3.23 -32.93
C ARG A 189 22.14 2.93 -34.43
N ALA A 190 20.99 3.17 -35.07
CA ALA A 190 20.82 2.98 -36.51
C ALA A 190 21.34 4.20 -37.32
N ASP A 191 21.21 5.42 -36.79
CA ASP A 191 21.63 6.63 -37.51
C ASP A 191 23.14 6.93 -37.42
N PHE A 192 23.84 6.38 -36.42
CA PHE A 192 25.27 6.61 -36.26
C PHE A 192 26.11 5.90 -37.35
N ASP A 193 25.72 4.68 -37.74
CA ASP A 193 26.42 3.92 -38.78
C ASP A 193 26.18 4.46 -40.20
N ARG A 194 25.06 5.16 -40.40
CA ARG A 194 24.70 5.75 -41.70
C ARG A 194 25.55 6.98 -42.05
N ARG A 195 26.14 7.66 -41.06
CA ARG A 195 27.08 8.77 -41.29
C ARG A 195 28.50 8.28 -41.59
N LYS A 196 28.92 7.13 -41.04
CA LYS A 196 30.28 6.59 -41.24
C LYS A 196 30.47 5.97 -42.63
N THR A 197 29.40 5.47 -43.24
CA THR A 197 29.41 4.91 -44.61
C THR A 197 29.49 5.98 -45.70
N ARG A 198 28.92 7.19 -45.51
CA ARG A 198 29.03 8.27 -46.49
C ARG A 198 30.43 8.89 -46.62
N PHE A 199 31.28 8.80 -45.59
CA PHE A 199 32.67 9.28 -45.66
C PHE A 199 33.63 8.34 -46.40
N LYS A 200 33.29 7.06 -46.60
CA LYS A 200 34.15 6.09 -47.32
C LYS A 200 33.96 6.10 -48.84
N PHE A 201 32.85 6.62 -49.36
CA PHE A 201 32.57 6.62 -50.81
C PHE A 201 33.04 7.87 -51.58
N ARG A 202 33.65 8.87 -50.91
CA ARG A 202 34.21 10.07 -51.58
C ARG A 202 35.70 9.97 -51.96
N LYS A 203 36.37 8.83 -51.75
CA LYS A 203 37.80 8.64 -52.10
C LYS A 203 38.05 7.41 -52.99
N LYS A 204 37.69 7.49 -54.29
CA LYS A 204 38.44 6.99 -55.47
C LYS A 204 37.52 6.91 -56.70
N PRO A 205 37.84 7.66 -57.76
CA PRO A 205 38.44 7.07 -58.98
C PRO A 205 39.78 7.80 -59.28
N SER A 206 40.72 7.37 -60.10
CA SER A 206 40.83 6.39 -61.17
C SER A 206 42.30 5.94 -61.26
N LYS A 207 42.58 4.68 -61.57
CA LYS A 207 43.79 4.27 -62.29
C LYS A 207 43.56 2.88 -62.88
N LEU A 208 44.03 2.72 -64.13
CA LEU A 208 44.30 1.49 -64.87
C LEU A 208 43.18 0.97 -65.80
N LYS A 209 43.23 1.40 -67.06
CA LYS A 209 42.86 0.58 -68.22
C LYS A 209 44.16 0.15 -68.91
N LYS A 210 44.37 -1.17 -69.00
CA LYS A 210 45.53 -1.90 -69.53
C LYS A 210 45.68 -1.74 -71.05
N GLU A 211 46.87 -1.35 -71.49
CA GLU A 211 47.86 -2.13 -72.27
C GLU A 211 47.36 -3.23 -73.23
N THR A 212 47.73 -3.11 -74.51
CA THR A 212 48.14 -4.20 -75.43
C THR A 212 48.59 -3.61 -76.78
N LEU A 213 49.90 -3.71 -77.08
CA LEU A 213 50.52 -3.61 -78.42
C LEU A 213 50.89 -5.04 -78.85
N PRO A 214 51.06 -5.29 -80.16
CA PRO A 214 52.40 -5.68 -80.62
C PRO A 214 52.83 -5.04 -81.95
N GLU A 215 54.15 -5.05 -82.16
CA GLU A 215 54.96 -4.72 -83.35
C GLU A 215 54.52 -5.44 -84.64
N GLU A 216 54.75 -4.86 -85.83
CA GLU A 216 55.89 -5.19 -86.71
C GLU A 216 55.86 -4.42 -88.06
N VAL A 217 56.92 -3.62 -88.31
CA VAL A 217 57.68 -3.34 -89.56
C VAL A 217 56.97 -3.19 -90.93
N ALA A 218 57.13 -2.02 -91.57
CA ALA A 218 57.52 -1.90 -92.99
C ALA A 218 57.97 -0.46 -93.34
N SER A 219 59.00 -0.37 -94.16
CA SER A 219 59.80 0.77 -94.61
C SER A 219 59.22 1.53 -95.83
N SER A 220 59.76 2.75 -96.07
CA SER A 220 59.77 3.55 -97.33
C SER A 220 58.40 3.98 -97.89
N GLU A 221 58.15 5.20 -98.39
CA GLU A 221 58.98 6.25 -99.03
C GLU A 221 58.68 7.65 -98.47
#